data_AF-A0A7J7V557-F1
#
_entry.id   AF-A0A7J7V557-F1
#
_cell.length_a   1.000
_cell.length_b   1.000
_cell.length_c   1.000
_cell.angle_alpha   90.00
_cell.angle_beta   90.00
_cell.angle_gamma   90.00
#
_symmetry.space_group_name_H-M   'P 1'
#
loop_
_entity.id
_entity.type
_entity.pdbx_description
1 polymer ?
#
loop_
_entity_poly.entity_id
_entity_poly.type
_entity_poly.pdbx_seq_one_letter_code
_entity_poly.pdbx_strand_id
1 'polypeptide(L)'
;MLLDNEDKISIKKVVEELEDRPELQHVYLHKLFKRDHHKGQRYHEKQISLYAEYDRPNLLPFLRDSTHCPLEKALEICHQRNFVEETVYLLSRMGNSRSALKMIMEELHDVDKAIEFAKEQDDGELWEDLILYSIDKPPFITGLLNNIGTHVDPILLIHRIKEGMEIPNLRDSLVKILQDYNLQILLREGCKKILVADSLSLLKKMHRTQMKGILVDEENICESCLSPILPSDAAKPFSMVVFHCRHMFHKECLPVPSMTSPAQFCNICSAKHRGPGSAILEMKK
;
A
#
# COMPACT_ATOMS: atom_id res chain seq x y z
N MET A 1 -27.14 -10.32 -29.69
CA MET A 1 -28.21 -11.28 -30.02
C MET A 1 -28.23 -12.55 -29.15
N LEU A 2 -27.11 -13.22 -28.83
CA LEU A 2 -27.12 -14.32 -27.83
C LEU A 2 -27.03 -13.84 -26.37
N LEU A 3 -26.24 -12.79 -26.12
CA LEU A 3 -26.09 -12.20 -24.79
C LEU A 3 -27.30 -11.32 -24.39
N ASP A 4 -28.18 -10.97 -25.32
CA ASP A 4 -29.37 -10.16 -25.02
C ASP A 4 -30.57 -11.02 -24.58
N ASN A 5 -30.40 -12.35 -24.54
CA ASN A 5 -31.38 -13.34 -24.08
C ASN A 5 -30.80 -14.26 -23.00
N GLU A 6 -30.02 -13.69 -22.05
CA GLU A 6 -29.40 -14.41 -20.93
C GLU A 6 -30.41 -15.19 -20.07
N ASP A 7 -31.66 -14.72 -20.01
CA ASP A 7 -32.73 -15.33 -19.20
C ASP A 7 -33.38 -16.57 -19.86
N LYS A 8 -33.15 -16.79 -21.16
CA LYS A 8 -33.82 -17.85 -21.95
C LYS A 8 -32.89 -18.98 -22.39
N ILE A 9 -31.58 -18.74 -22.47
CA ILE A 9 -30.61 -19.71 -22.98
C ILE A 9 -29.52 -19.92 -21.94
N SER A 10 -29.47 -21.13 -21.37
CA SER A 10 -28.42 -21.47 -20.40
C SER A 10 -27.05 -21.44 -21.08
N ILE A 11 -26.08 -20.76 -20.45
CA ILE A 11 -24.67 -20.68 -20.89
C ILE A 11 -24.12 -22.08 -21.23
N LYS A 12 -24.56 -23.12 -20.52
CA LYS A 12 -24.16 -24.51 -20.79
C LYS A 12 -24.56 -25.00 -22.18
N LYS A 13 -25.80 -24.76 -22.58
CA LYS A 13 -26.34 -25.18 -23.88
C LYS A 13 -25.61 -24.48 -25.02
N VAL A 14 -25.32 -23.18 -24.86
CA VAL A 14 -24.58 -22.41 -25.87
C VAL A 14 -23.15 -22.93 -26.01
N VAL A 15 -22.49 -23.27 -24.90
CA VAL A 15 -21.12 -23.80 -24.94
C VAL A 15 -21.07 -25.20 -25.55
N GLU A 16 -22.07 -26.05 -25.27
CA GLU A 16 -22.21 -27.40 -25.85
C GLU A 16 -22.54 -27.36 -27.35
N GLU A 17 -23.47 -26.50 -27.79
CA GLU A 17 -23.79 -26.35 -29.22
C GLU A 17 -22.66 -25.69 -30.04
N LEU A 18 -21.78 -24.93 -29.39
CA LEU A 18 -20.62 -24.29 -30.02
C LEU A 18 -19.35 -25.14 -29.90
N GLU A 19 -19.42 -26.38 -29.42
CA GLU A 19 -18.24 -27.25 -29.28
C GLU A 19 -17.58 -27.56 -30.63
N ASP A 20 -18.37 -27.63 -31.70
CA ASP A 20 -17.88 -27.82 -33.08
C ASP A 20 -17.23 -26.56 -33.70
N ARG A 21 -17.30 -25.40 -33.02
CA ARG A 21 -16.76 -24.11 -33.51
C ARG A 21 -16.04 -23.33 -32.40
N PRO A 22 -14.79 -23.70 -32.07
CA PRO A 22 -14.03 -23.11 -30.95
C PRO A 22 -13.81 -21.59 -31.09
N GLU A 23 -13.70 -21.06 -32.31
CA GLU A 23 -13.60 -19.60 -32.55
C GLU A 23 -14.84 -18.83 -32.05
N LEU A 24 -16.04 -19.33 -32.35
CA LEU A 24 -17.29 -18.70 -31.93
C LEU A 24 -17.54 -18.89 -30.43
N GLN A 25 -17.12 -20.05 -29.90
CA GLN A 25 -17.14 -20.34 -28.48
C GLN A 25 -16.26 -19.34 -27.71
N HIS A 26 -15.06 -19.05 -28.22
CA HIS A 26 -14.16 -18.04 -27.67
C HIS A 26 -14.80 -16.64 -27.67
N VAL A 27 -15.32 -16.17 -28.81
CA VAL A 27 -15.94 -14.84 -28.92
C VAL A 27 -17.14 -14.69 -27.98
N TYR A 28 -17.94 -15.74 -27.82
CA TYR A 28 -19.07 -15.76 -26.88
C TYR A 28 -18.58 -15.64 -25.43
N LEU A 29 -17.62 -16.47 -25.02
CA LEU A 29 -17.08 -16.47 -23.65
C LEU A 29 -16.32 -15.17 -23.33
N HIS A 30 -15.59 -14.59 -24.27
CA HIS A 30 -14.93 -13.29 -24.10
C HIS A 30 -15.95 -12.17 -23.87
N LYS A 31 -17.03 -12.12 -24.67
CA LYS A 31 -18.09 -11.12 -24.49
C LYS A 31 -18.90 -11.35 -23.22
N LEU A 32 -19.10 -12.60 -22.80
CA LEU A 32 -19.71 -12.93 -21.51
C LEU A 32 -18.85 -12.42 -20.35
N PHE A 33 -17.53 -12.67 -20.41
CA PHE A 33 -16.58 -12.18 -19.41
C PHE A 33 -16.60 -10.66 -19.30
N LYS A 34 -16.60 -9.93 -20.42
CA LYS A 34 -16.68 -8.46 -20.42
C LYS A 34 -17.98 -7.89 -19.83
N ARG A 35 -19.08 -8.66 -19.84
CA ARG A 35 -20.35 -8.24 -19.21
C ARG A 35 -20.41 -8.59 -17.73
N ASP A 36 -19.93 -9.77 -17.37
CA ASP A 36 -19.93 -10.26 -16.00
C ASP A 36 -18.80 -11.26 -15.77
N HIS A 37 -17.85 -10.88 -14.92
CA HIS A 37 -16.64 -11.66 -14.63
C HIS A 37 -16.95 -12.97 -13.87
N HIS A 38 -18.13 -13.10 -13.25
CA HIS A 38 -18.50 -14.26 -12.43
C HIS A 38 -19.38 -15.28 -13.16
N LYS A 39 -20.13 -14.89 -14.19
CA LYS A 39 -21.01 -15.80 -14.95
C LYS A 39 -20.24 -16.90 -15.71
N GLY A 40 -18.99 -16.63 -16.07
CA GLY A 40 -18.10 -17.54 -16.82
C GLY A 40 -17.27 -18.51 -15.97
N GLN A 41 -17.36 -18.50 -14.64
CA GLN A 41 -16.40 -19.20 -13.75
C GLN A 41 -16.15 -20.67 -14.10
N ARG A 42 -17.20 -21.42 -14.42
CA ARG A 42 -17.09 -22.85 -14.78
C ARG A 42 -16.39 -23.11 -16.11
N TYR A 43 -16.28 -22.09 -16.95
CA TYR A 43 -15.68 -22.15 -18.27
C TYR A 43 -14.33 -21.43 -18.35
N HIS A 44 -13.87 -20.79 -17.26
CA HIS A 44 -12.57 -20.10 -17.25
C HIS A 44 -11.42 -21.05 -17.66
N GLU A 45 -11.46 -22.31 -17.24
CA GLU A 45 -10.48 -23.31 -17.66
C GLU A 45 -10.47 -23.51 -19.19
N LYS A 46 -11.63 -23.81 -19.80
CA LYS A 46 -11.76 -23.95 -21.26
C LYS A 46 -11.39 -22.64 -21.97
N GLN A 47 -11.76 -21.51 -21.37
CA GLN A 47 -11.53 -20.18 -21.93
C GLN A 47 -10.03 -19.84 -22.01
N ILE A 48 -9.21 -20.29 -21.05
CA ILE A 48 -7.75 -20.11 -21.11
C ILE A 48 -7.17 -20.86 -22.31
N SER A 49 -7.56 -22.11 -22.54
CA SER A 49 -7.14 -22.89 -23.71
C SER A 49 -7.55 -22.21 -25.02
N LEU A 50 -8.76 -21.64 -25.06
CA LEU A 50 -9.26 -20.91 -26.23
C LEU A 50 -8.51 -19.57 -26.44
N TYR A 51 -8.22 -18.79 -25.39
CA TYR A 51 -7.38 -17.60 -25.51
C TYR A 51 -5.98 -17.95 -26.01
N ALA A 52 -5.40 -19.03 -25.49
CA ALA A 52 -4.09 -19.50 -25.88
C ALA A 52 -3.99 -19.89 -27.38
N GLU A 53 -5.12 -20.18 -28.03
CA GLU A 53 -5.19 -20.64 -29.41
C GLU A 53 -5.68 -19.59 -30.39
N TYR A 54 -6.67 -18.79 -29.99
CA TYR A 54 -7.36 -17.86 -30.88
C TYR A 54 -7.04 -16.39 -30.58
N ASP A 55 -6.60 -16.06 -29.37
CA ASP A 55 -6.46 -14.65 -28.94
C ASP A 55 -5.47 -14.46 -27.77
N ARG A 56 -4.18 -14.63 -28.09
CA ARG A 56 -3.06 -14.41 -27.15
C ARG A 56 -3.08 -13.04 -26.45
N PRO A 57 -3.23 -11.88 -27.14
CA PRO A 57 -3.09 -10.59 -26.48
C PRO A 57 -4.15 -10.32 -25.40
N ASN A 58 -5.31 -10.98 -25.47
CA ASN A 58 -6.35 -10.86 -24.45
C ASN A 58 -6.21 -11.85 -23.27
N LEU A 59 -5.22 -12.76 -23.30
CA LEU A 59 -4.97 -13.72 -22.23
C LEU A 59 -4.46 -13.03 -20.95
N LEU A 60 -3.46 -12.16 -21.04
CA LEU A 60 -2.91 -11.41 -19.89
C LEU A 60 -3.96 -10.53 -19.18
N PRO A 61 -4.76 -9.71 -19.90
CA PRO A 61 -5.87 -8.97 -19.30
C PRO A 61 -6.89 -9.88 -18.61
N PHE A 62 -7.25 -11.00 -19.25
CA PHE A 62 -8.17 -11.96 -18.65
C PHE A 62 -7.62 -12.56 -17.35
N LEU A 63 -6.33 -12.91 -17.30
CA LEU A 63 -5.69 -13.43 -16.09
C LEU A 63 -5.62 -12.40 -14.96
N ARG A 64 -5.48 -11.11 -15.29
CA ARG A 64 -5.48 -10.00 -14.32
C ARG A 64 -6.87 -9.74 -13.74
N ASP A 65 -7.90 -9.75 -14.59
CA ASP A 65 -9.27 -9.42 -14.20
C ASP A 65 -10.03 -10.61 -13.56
N SER A 66 -9.54 -11.83 -13.77
CA SER A 66 -10.17 -13.05 -13.27
C SER A 66 -9.80 -13.34 -11.80
N THR A 67 -10.82 -13.31 -10.94
CA THR A 67 -10.72 -13.66 -9.52
C THR A 67 -10.69 -15.17 -9.25
N HIS A 68 -11.34 -15.97 -10.10
CA HIS A 68 -11.51 -17.42 -9.93
C HIS A 68 -10.81 -18.23 -11.04
N CYS A 69 -9.60 -17.82 -11.41
CA CYS A 69 -8.83 -18.47 -12.46
C CYS A 69 -8.05 -19.68 -11.90
N PRO A 70 -8.13 -20.88 -12.51
CA PRO A 70 -7.28 -22.01 -12.12
C PRO A 70 -5.83 -21.75 -12.57
N LEU A 71 -5.04 -21.13 -11.68
CA LEU A 71 -3.67 -20.70 -11.98
C LEU A 71 -2.75 -21.84 -12.41
N GLU A 72 -2.88 -23.03 -11.82
CA GLU A 72 -2.06 -24.21 -12.14
C GLU A 72 -2.25 -24.66 -13.59
N LYS A 73 -3.50 -24.85 -14.04
CA LYS A 73 -3.79 -25.22 -15.44
C LYS A 73 -3.40 -24.11 -16.41
N ALA A 74 -3.60 -22.85 -16.01
CA ALA A 74 -3.14 -21.71 -16.82
C ALA A 74 -1.62 -21.75 -17.02
N LEU A 75 -0.88 -22.06 -15.95
CA LEU A 75 0.57 -22.18 -15.97
C LEU A 75 1.02 -23.33 -16.88
N GLU A 76 0.39 -24.50 -16.79
CA GLU A 76 0.68 -25.64 -17.66
C GLU A 76 0.51 -25.31 -19.15
N ILE A 77 -0.62 -24.68 -19.52
CA ILE A 77 -0.90 -24.28 -20.90
C ILE A 77 0.11 -23.23 -21.38
N CYS A 78 0.41 -22.23 -20.54
CA CYS A 78 1.38 -21.19 -20.87
C CYS A 78 2.79 -21.75 -21.03
N HIS A 79 3.17 -22.73 -20.19
CA HIS A 79 4.47 -23.38 -20.26
C HIS A 79 4.60 -24.26 -21.52
N GLN A 80 3.56 -25.03 -21.86
CA GLN A 80 3.55 -25.84 -23.08
C GLN A 80 3.66 -25.01 -24.37
N ARG A 81 3.11 -23.80 -24.37
CA ARG A 81 3.10 -22.90 -25.54
C ARG A 81 4.20 -21.82 -25.50
N ASN A 82 5.12 -21.86 -24.54
CA ASN A 82 6.20 -20.89 -24.34
C ASN A 82 5.71 -19.42 -24.21
N PHE A 83 4.63 -19.20 -23.48
CA PHE A 83 4.08 -17.87 -23.17
C PHE A 83 4.78 -17.26 -21.97
N VAL A 84 5.96 -16.67 -22.20
CA VAL A 84 6.87 -16.25 -21.12
C VAL A 84 6.28 -15.14 -20.24
N GLU A 85 5.70 -14.10 -20.82
CA GLU A 85 5.15 -12.97 -20.04
C GLU A 85 3.95 -13.37 -19.18
N GLU A 86 3.06 -14.19 -19.73
CA GLU A 86 1.91 -14.77 -19.04
C GLU A 86 2.36 -15.69 -17.91
N THR A 87 3.38 -16.52 -18.15
CA THR A 87 3.93 -17.46 -17.17
C THR A 87 4.58 -16.72 -16.00
N VAL A 88 5.36 -15.66 -16.26
CA VAL A 88 5.94 -14.80 -15.22
C VAL A 88 4.86 -14.17 -14.35
N TYR A 89 3.78 -13.66 -14.97
CA TYR A 89 2.64 -13.10 -14.24
C TYR A 89 1.95 -14.15 -13.34
N LEU A 90 1.71 -15.35 -13.86
CA LEU A 90 1.12 -16.45 -13.10
C LEU A 90 2.00 -16.90 -11.94
N LEU A 91 3.30 -17.08 -12.18
CA LEU A 91 4.26 -17.47 -11.14
C LEU A 91 4.35 -16.42 -10.01
N SER A 92 4.35 -15.13 -10.37
CA SER A 92 4.31 -14.03 -9.41
C SER A 92 3.04 -14.08 -8.54
N ARG A 93 1.87 -14.28 -9.15
CA ARG A 93 0.60 -14.40 -8.43
C ARG A 93 0.52 -15.64 -7.54
N MET A 94 1.21 -16.71 -7.91
CA MET A 94 1.32 -17.94 -7.11
C MET A 94 2.36 -17.84 -5.98
N GLY A 95 3.10 -16.73 -5.87
CA GLY A 95 4.17 -16.54 -4.89
C GLY A 95 5.48 -17.26 -5.23
N ASN A 96 5.61 -17.78 -6.45
CA ASN A 96 6.84 -18.42 -6.93
C ASN A 96 7.75 -17.40 -7.65
N SER A 97 8.08 -16.32 -6.94
CA SER A 97 8.80 -15.17 -7.49
C SER A 97 10.21 -15.52 -7.97
N ARG A 98 10.87 -16.50 -7.35
CA ARG A 98 12.21 -16.98 -7.76
C ARG A 98 12.19 -17.62 -9.14
N SER A 99 11.22 -18.49 -9.40
CA SER A 99 11.07 -19.13 -10.72
C SER A 99 10.67 -18.11 -11.79
N ALA A 100 9.81 -17.14 -11.43
CA ALA A 100 9.43 -16.04 -12.31
C ALA A 100 10.66 -15.21 -12.71
N LEU A 101 11.47 -14.81 -11.74
CA LEU A 101 12.69 -14.02 -11.97
C LEU A 101 13.67 -14.79 -12.87
N LYS A 102 13.92 -16.06 -12.59
CA LYS A 102 14.77 -16.92 -13.41
C LYS A 102 14.30 -16.97 -14.87
N MET A 103 12.99 -17.08 -15.08
CA MET A 103 12.39 -17.09 -16.42
C MET A 103 12.59 -15.76 -17.15
N ILE A 104 12.44 -14.61 -16.48
CA ILE A 104 12.74 -13.30 -17.10
C ILE A 104 14.21 -13.23 -17.53
N MET A 105 15.11 -13.75 -16.70
CA MET A 105 16.55 -13.64 -16.93
C MET A 105 17.06 -14.59 -18.01
N GLU A 106 16.53 -15.83 -18.06
CA GLU A 106 16.96 -16.88 -18.99
C GLU A 106 16.22 -16.86 -20.32
N GLU A 107 14.94 -16.49 -20.36
CA GLU A 107 14.12 -16.58 -21.59
C GLU A 107 13.89 -15.21 -22.24
N LEU A 108 13.57 -14.17 -21.45
CA LEU A 108 13.34 -12.82 -22.00
C LEU A 108 14.65 -12.06 -22.21
N HIS A 109 15.69 -12.39 -21.45
CA HIS A 109 16.96 -11.65 -21.39
C HIS A 109 16.78 -10.13 -21.20
N ASP A 110 15.66 -9.74 -20.59
CA ASP A 110 15.28 -8.35 -20.40
C ASP A 110 15.70 -7.90 -19.00
N VAL A 111 16.78 -7.12 -18.95
CA VAL A 111 17.40 -6.64 -17.71
C VAL A 111 16.47 -5.67 -17.00
N ASP A 112 15.82 -4.77 -17.73
CA ASP A 112 14.98 -3.73 -17.13
C ASP A 112 13.72 -4.35 -16.52
N LYS A 113 13.08 -5.31 -17.21
CA LYS A 113 11.95 -6.05 -16.65
C LYS A 113 12.33 -6.88 -15.42
N ALA A 114 13.51 -7.52 -15.41
CA ALA A 114 13.96 -8.29 -14.25
C ALA A 114 14.15 -7.38 -13.02
N ILE A 115 14.63 -6.16 -13.25
CA ILE A 115 14.82 -5.17 -12.19
C ILE A 115 13.49 -4.60 -11.71
N GLU A 116 12.57 -4.26 -12.62
CA GLU A 116 11.21 -3.84 -12.24
C GLU A 116 10.50 -4.91 -11.43
N PHE A 117 10.62 -6.18 -11.83
CA PHE A 117 10.07 -7.31 -11.08
C PHE A 117 10.66 -7.40 -9.67
N ALA A 118 11.99 -7.33 -9.53
CA ALA A 118 12.65 -7.35 -8.22
C ALA A 118 12.25 -6.16 -7.33
N LYS A 119 12.02 -4.97 -7.91
CA LYS A 119 11.50 -3.79 -7.20
C LYS A 119 10.07 -3.98 -6.71
N GLU A 120 9.20 -4.56 -7.53
CA GLU A 120 7.80 -4.79 -7.16
C GLU A 120 7.65 -5.80 -6.02
N GLN A 121 8.53 -6.82 -5.98
CA GLN A 121 8.50 -7.85 -4.94
C GLN A 121 9.13 -7.38 -3.61
N ASP A 122 10.00 -6.35 -3.63
CA ASP A 122 10.72 -5.80 -2.47
C ASP A 122 11.41 -6.87 -1.58
N ASP A 123 11.93 -7.93 -2.22
CA ASP A 123 12.53 -9.09 -1.57
C ASP A 123 14.06 -9.10 -1.75
N GLY A 124 14.79 -9.07 -0.63
CA GLY A 124 16.24 -9.11 -0.60
C GLY A 124 16.85 -10.38 -1.19
N GLU A 125 16.20 -11.55 -1.02
CA GLU A 125 16.72 -12.82 -1.56
C GLU A 125 16.67 -12.83 -3.10
N LEU A 126 15.61 -12.28 -3.69
CA LEU A 126 15.48 -12.13 -5.15
C LEU A 126 16.55 -11.20 -5.71
N TRP A 127 16.86 -10.11 -5.00
CA TRP A 127 17.96 -9.22 -5.38
C TRP A 127 19.32 -9.93 -5.32
N GLU A 128 19.56 -10.76 -4.32
CA GLU A 128 20.79 -11.54 -4.25
C GLU A 128 20.91 -12.53 -5.41
N ASP A 129 19.84 -13.25 -5.75
CA ASP A 129 19.78 -14.15 -6.90
C ASP A 129 20.04 -13.39 -8.22
N LEU A 130 19.43 -12.21 -8.39
CA LEU A 130 19.62 -11.34 -9.55
C LEU A 130 21.07 -10.88 -9.67
N ILE A 131 21.67 -10.44 -8.56
CA ILE A 131 23.07 -10.03 -8.50
C ILE A 131 23.97 -11.21 -8.86
N LEU A 132 23.79 -12.38 -8.23
CA LEU A 132 24.62 -13.57 -8.48
C LEU A 132 24.65 -13.96 -9.94
N TYR A 133 23.51 -13.93 -10.63
CA TYR A 133 23.44 -14.23 -12.06
C TYR A 133 24.06 -13.13 -12.94
N SER A 134 23.99 -11.87 -12.50
CA SER A 134 24.48 -10.72 -13.26
C SER A 134 26.01 -10.55 -13.24
N ILE A 135 26.71 -11.14 -12.24
CA ILE A 135 28.15 -10.92 -12.02
C ILE A 135 29.00 -11.31 -13.24
N ASP A 136 28.56 -12.25 -14.06
CA ASP A 136 29.31 -12.67 -15.26
C ASP A 136 28.87 -11.95 -16.55
N LYS A 137 27.95 -10.98 -16.46
CA LYS A 137 27.31 -10.32 -17.61
C LYS A 137 27.39 -8.78 -17.50
N PRO A 138 28.34 -8.12 -18.17
CA PRO A 138 28.51 -6.66 -18.10
C PRO A 138 27.26 -5.80 -18.44
N PRO A 139 26.41 -6.19 -19.41
CA PRO A 139 25.16 -5.47 -19.70
C PRO A 139 24.18 -5.49 -18.52
N PHE A 140 24.08 -6.63 -17.83
CA PHE A 140 23.21 -6.78 -16.65
C PHE A 140 23.70 -5.92 -15.49
N ILE A 141 25.01 -5.88 -15.25
CA ILE A 141 25.60 -5.02 -14.21
C ILE A 141 25.31 -3.54 -14.51
N THR A 142 25.40 -3.13 -15.78
CA THR A 142 25.11 -1.75 -16.19
C THR A 142 23.64 -1.39 -15.97
N GLY A 143 22.72 -2.29 -16.36
CA GLY A 143 21.28 -2.11 -16.13
C GLY A 143 20.94 -2.08 -14.64
N LEU A 144 21.57 -2.93 -13.84
CA LEU A 144 21.46 -2.93 -12.39
C LEU A 144 21.92 -1.61 -11.81
N LEU A 145 23.14 -1.15 -12.12
CA LEU A 145 23.67 0.11 -11.60
C LEU A 145 22.79 1.32 -11.98
N ASN A 146 22.21 1.31 -13.17
CA ASN A 146 21.32 2.39 -13.61
C ASN A 146 19.97 2.42 -12.90
N ASN A 147 19.51 1.28 -12.36
CA ASN A 147 18.16 1.10 -11.84
C ASN A 147 18.09 0.68 -10.36
N ILE A 148 19.23 0.40 -9.71
CA ILE A 148 19.33 -0.04 -8.31
C ILE A 148 18.69 0.94 -7.31
N GLY A 149 18.79 2.25 -7.60
CA GLY A 149 18.11 3.28 -6.83
C GLY A 149 18.25 3.11 -5.31
N THR A 150 17.12 3.10 -4.60
CA THR A 150 17.00 3.01 -3.13
C THR A 150 16.84 1.59 -2.56
N HIS A 151 16.67 0.57 -3.41
CA HIS A 151 16.22 -0.75 -2.93
C HIS A 151 17.38 -1.64 -2.47
N VAL A 152 18.57 -1.42 -3.01
CA VAL A 152 19.77 -2.20 -2.68
C VAL A 152 20.95 -1.25 -2.53
N ASP A 153 21.81 -1.51 -1.53
CA ASP A 153 23.04 -0.76 -1.36
C ASP A 153 23.99 -0.99 -2.57
N PRO A 154 24.36 0.05 -3.34
CA PRO A 154 25.27 -0.07 -4.47
C PRO A 154 26.63 -0.63 -4.07
N ILE A 155 27.01 -0.43 -2.81
CA ILE A 155 28.25 -0.97 -2.22
C ILE A 155 28.28 -2.50 -2.34
N LEU A 156 27.15 -3.19 -2.14
CA LEU A 156 27.07 -4.65 -2.24
C LEU A 156 27.34 -5.15 -3.65
N LEU A 157 26.90 -4.41 -4.67
CA LEU A 157 27.23 -4.75 -6.05
C LEU A 157 28.68 -4.46 -6.38
N ILE A 158 29.20 -3.30 -5.99
CA ILE A 158 30.58 -2.91 -6.29
C ILE A 158 31.58 -3.93 -5.73
N HIS A 159 31.35 -4.44 -4.52
CA HIS A 159 32.20 -5.47 -3.91
C HIS A 159 32.14 -6.84 -4.60
N ARG A 160 31.08 -7.12 -5.37
CA ARG A 160 30.88 -8.40 -6.07
C ARG A 160 31.39 -8.39 -7.50
N ILE A 161 31.76 -7.23 -8.06
CA ILE A 161 32.33 -7.10 -9.40
C ILE A 161 33.77 -7.63 -9.39
N LYS A 162 34.09 -8.56 -10.31
CA LYS A 162 35.45 -9.10 -10.48
C LYS A 162 36.40 -8.04 -11.03
N GLU A 163 37.63 -8.02 -10.51
CA GLU A 163 38.69 -7.12 -11.01
C GLU A 163 39.03 -7.44 -12.47
N GLY A 164 39.16 -6.41 -13.30
CA GLY A 164 39.49 -6.53 -14.72
C GLY A 164 38.30 -6.69 -15.67
N MET A 165 37.05 -6.65 -15.17
CA MET A 165 35.86 -6.63 -16.04
C MET A 165 35.63 -5.25 -16.67
N GLU A 166 35.47 -5.22 -17.99
CA GLU A 166 35.07 -4.03 -18.73
C GLU A 166 33.55 -3.85 -18.66
N ILE A 167 33.09 -2.89 -17.84
CA ILE A 167 31.68 -2.53 -17.74
C ILE A 167 31.42 -1.28 -18.59
N PRO A 168 30.55 -1.36 -19.60
CA PRO A 168 30.22 -0.21 -20.43
C PRO A 168 29.51 0.86 -19.60
N ASN A 169 29.81 2.13 -19.84
CA ASN A 169 29.16 3.29 -19.21
C ASN A 169 29.21 3.34 -17.67
N LEU A 170 30.11 2.59 -17.02
CA LEU A 170 30.23 2.54 -15.57
C LEU A 170 30.34 3.94 -14.92
N ARG A 171 31.14 4.83 -15.52
CA ARG A 171 31.31 6.21 -15.02
C ARG A 171 29.98 6.94 -14.95
N ASP A 172 29.20 6.90 -16.01
CA ASP A 172 27.95 7.66 -16.11
C ASP A 172 26.88 7.06 -15.19
N SER A 173 26.85 5.72 -15.05
CA SER A 173 26.02 5.02 -14.05
C SER A 173 26.37 5.42 -12.62
N LEU A 174 27.66 5.50 -12.28
CA LEU A 174 28.11 5.93 -10.94
C LEU A 174 27.77 7.40 -10.66
N VAL A 175 27.94 8.29 -11.65
CA VAL A 175 27.54 9.70 -11.53
C VAL A 175 26.04 9.81 -11.27
N LYS A 176 25.22 9.05 -11.99
CA LYS A 176 23.77 9.00 -11.79
C LYS A 176 23.42 8.54 -10.36
N ILE A 177 24.01 7.44 -9.89
CA ILE A 177 23.80 6.94 -8.52
C ILE A 177 24.13 8.03 -7.49
N LEU A 178 25.30 8.66 -7.61
CA LEU A 178 25.71 9.71 -6.68
C LEU A 178 24.77 10.92 -6.69
N GLN A 179 24.26 11.31 -7.86
CA GLN A 179 23.26 12.37 -7.99
C GLN A 179 21.93 11.98 -7.32
N ASP A 180 21.46 10.76 -7.54
CA ASP A 180 20.22 10.24 -6.95
C ASP A 180 20.33 10.19 -5.41
N TYR A 181 21.46 9.74 -4.87
CA TYR A 181 21.73 9.76 -3.42
C TYR A 181 21.80 11.18 -2.86
N ASN A 182 22.46 12.11 -3.55
CA ASN A 182 22.51 13.50 -3.12
C ASN A 182 21.10 14.11 -3.08
N LEU A 183 20.28 13.86 -4.10
CA LEU A 183 18.89 14.30 -4.13
C LEU A 183 18.08 13.74 -2.94
N GLN A 184 18.25 12.46 -2.61
CA GLN A 184 17.59 11.85 -1.45
C GLN A 184 18.01 12.50 -0.12
N ILE A 185 19.31 12.77 0.06
CA ILE A 185 19.82 13.46 1.24
C ILE A 185 19.19 14.86 1.35
N LEU A 186 19.21 15.63 0.26
CA LEU A 186 18.62 16.97 0.21
C LEU A 186 17.12 16.95 0.52
N LEU A 187 16.38 15.99 -0.04
CA LEU A 187 14.95 15.80 0.25
C LEU A 187 14.73 15.46 1.72
N ARG A 188 15.49 14.52 2.28
CA ARG A 188 15.37 14.11 3.68
C ARG A 188 15.69 15.26 4.63
N GLU A 189 16.71 16.05 4.33
CA GLU A 189 17.03 17.26 5.10
C GLU A 189 15.95 18.32 4.99
N GLY A 190 15.40 18.54 3.79
CA GLY A 190 14.28 19.44 3.55
C GLY A 190 13.05 19.04 4.37
N CYS A 191 12.62 17.79 4.27
CA CYS A 191 11.51 17.22 5.04
C CYS A 191 11.76 17.33 6.55
N LYS A 192 12.98 17.05 7.02
CA LYS A 192 13.35 17.20 8.43
C LYS A 192 13.21 18.65 8.89
N LYS A 193 13.71 19.62 8.12
CA LYS A 193 13.59 21.05 8.44
C LYS A 193 12.14 21.50 8.53
N ILE A 194 11.31 21.11 7.56
CA ILE A 194 9.86 21.40 7.54
C ILE A 194 9.19 20.79 8.77
N LEU A 195 9.40 19.48 9.03
CA LEU A 195 8.80 18.78 10.15
C LEU A 195 9.16 19.41 11.50
N VAL A 196 10.42 19.79 11.69
CA VAL A 196 10.88 20.46 12.92
C VAL A 196 10.24 21.86 13.06
N ALA A 197 10.18 22.63 11.97
CA ALA A 197 9.56 23.95 11.98
C ALA A 197 8.05 23.89 12.28
N ASP A 198 7.35 22.93 11.69
CA ASP A 198 5.92 22.70 11.91
C ASP A 198 5.65 22.23 13.34
N SER A 199 6.43 21.28 13.84
CA SER A 199 6.34 20.81 15.23
C SER A 199 6.49 21.97 16.23
N LEU A 200 7.50 22.82 16.04
CA LEU A 200 7.72 23.97 16.91
C LEU A 200 6.59 25.02 16.77
N SER A 201 6.09 25.24 15.56
CA SER A 201 5.00 26.19 15.31
C SER A 201 3.69 25.73 15.95
N LEU A 202 3.36 24.45 15.83
CA LEU A 202 2.20 23.82 16.49
C LEU A 202 2.35 23.87 18.01
N LEU A 203 3.54 23.58 18.55
CA LEU A 203 3.80 23.66 19.99
C LEU A 203 3.61 25.10 20.51
N LYS A 204 4.15 26.10 19.80
CA LYS A 204 3.95 27.52 20.14
C LYS A 204 2.48 27.91 20.08
N LYS A 205 1.74 27.45 19.07
CA LYS A 205 0.29 27.70 18.93
C LYS A 205 -0.50 27.07 20.07
N MET A 206 -0.18 25.84 20.45
CA MET A 206 -0.77 25.15 21.59
C MET A 206 -0.51 25.93 22.88
N HIS A 207 0.75 26.25 23.17
CA HIS A 207 1.13 27.02 24.36
C HIS A 207 0.42 28.38 24.41
N ARG A 208 0.39 29.14 23.32
CA ARG A 208 -0.35 30.41 23.24
C ARG A 208 -1.85 30.22 23.47
N THR A 209 -2.43 29.11 23.04
CA THR A 209 -3.86 28.83 23.24
C THR A 209 -4.16 28.43 24.68
N GLN A 210 -3.28 27.66 25.31
CA GLN A 210 -3.39 27.27 26.72
C GLN A 210 -3.18 28.43 27.68
N MET A 211 -2.28 29.37 27.34
CA MET A 211 -1.99 30.56 28.15
C MET A 211 -3.01 31.69 27.95
N LYS A 212 -3.96 31.57 27.02
CA LYS A 212 -5.05 32.55 26.88
C LYS A 212 -6.02 32.41 28.04
N GLY A 213 -6.41 33.54 28.62
CA GLY A 213 -7.53 33.58 29.56
C GLY A 213 -8.82 33.11 28.88
N ILE A 214 -9.65 32.41 29.64
CA ILE A 214 -10.99 32.02 29.23
C ILE A 214 -11.95 33.01 29.90
N LEU A 215 -12.82 33.63 29.10
CA LEU A 215 -13.88 34.49 29.62
C LEU A 215 -14.92 33.62 30.33
N VAL A 216 -15.30 34.04 31.53
CA VAL A 216 -16.41 33.46 32.30
C VAL A 216 -17.38 34.60 32.56
N ASP A 217 -18.55 34.49 31.96
CA ASP A 217 -19.71 35.38 32.13
C ASP A 217 -20.85 34.68 32.89
N GLU A 218 -21.93 35.42 33.13
CA GLU A 218 -23.13 34.96 33.84
C GLU A 218 -23.93 33.89 33.08
N GLU A 219 -23.70 33.73 31.77
CA GLU A 219 -24.35 32.70 30.94
C GLU A 219 -23.69 31.32 31.09
N ASN A 220 -22.49 31.26 31.68
CA ASN A 220 -21.77 30.01 31.87
C ASN A 220 -22.35 29.18 33.02
N ILE A 221 -22.69 27.93 32.72
CA ILE A 221 -23.25 26.96 33.66
C ILE A 221 -22.26 25.84 34.01
N CYS A 222 -22.40 25.30 35.21
CA CYS A 222 -21.60 24.18 35.67
C CYS A 222 -22.14 22.90 35.04
N GLU A 223 -21.30 22.17 34.31
CA GLU A 223 -21.72 20.98 33.56
C GLU A 223 -22.08 19.76 34.45
N SER A 224 -21.91 19.88 35.77
CA SER A 224 -22.28 18.83 36.72
C SER A 224 -23.59 19.11 37.48
N CYS A 225 -23.86 20.37 37.82
CA CYS A 225 -25.06 20.75 38.58
C CYS A 225 -26.04 21.62 37.77
N LEU A 226 -25.69 21.97 36.54
CA LEU A 226 -26.46 22.78 35.59
C LEU A 226 -26.86 24.17 36.11
N SER A 227 -26.23 24.62 37.19
CA SER A 227 -26.46 25.95 37.78
C SER A 227 -25.42 26.95 37.27
N PRO A 228 -25.73 28.27 37.28
CA PRO A 228 -24.76 29.30 36.92
C PRO A 228 -23.45 29.15 37.71
N ILE A 229 -22.31 29.33 37.04
CA ILE A 229 -21.00 29.17 37.66
C ILE A 229 -20.68 30.32 38.61
N LEU A 230 -21.06 31.52 38.20
CA LEU A 230 -20.92 32.71 39.02
C LEU A 230 -22.08 32.77 40.03
N PRO A 231 -21.79 33.08 41.31
CA PRO A 231 -22.84 33.28 42.30
C PRO A 231 -23.62 34.57 41.99
N SER A 232 -24.94 34.57 42.19
CA SER A 232 -25.78 35.79 42.06
C SER A 232 -25.46 36.87 43.11
N ASP A 233 -24.65 36.53 44.12
CA ASP A 233 -24.21 37.43 45.18
C ASP A 233 -22.67 37.53 45.17
N ALA A 234 -22.17 38.68 44.73
CA ALA A 234 -20.74 38.95 44.56
C ALA A 234 -19.94 38.96 45.87
N ALA A 235 -20.61 38.96 47.03
CA ALA A 235 -19.96 38.94 48.34
C ALA A 235 -19.54 37.53 48.79
N LYS A 236 -19.98 36.46 48.10
CA LYS A 236 -19.67 35.07 48.49
C LYS A 236 -18.36 34.59 47.85
N PRO A 237 -17.44 34.00 48.63
CA PRO A 237 -16.27 33.35 48.05
C PRO A 237 -16.71 32.14 47.22
N PHE A 238 -16.28 32.09 45.96
CA PHE A 238 -16.54 30.97 45.06
C PHE A 238 -15.24 30.45 44.47
N SER A 239 -15.19 29.15 44.17
CA SER A 239 -14.05 28.50 43.53
C SER A 239 -14.53 27.66 42.37
N MET A 240 -13.92 27.87 41.21
CA MET A 240 -14.27 27.20 39.96
C MET A 240 -13.04 26.62 39.29
N VAL A 241 -13.26 25.62 38.44
CA VAL A 241 -12.23 24.97 37.64
C VAL A 241 -12.69 24.97 36.19
N VAL A 242 -11.84 25.48 35.31
CA VAL A 242 -12.09 25.50 33.87
C VAL A 242 -11.05 24.63 33.18
N PHE A 243 -11.52 23.66 32.41
CA PHE A 243 -10.65 22.80 31.61
C PHE A 243 -10.31 23.45 30.26
N HIS A 244 -9.22 23.02 29.64
CA HIS A 244 -8.80 23.53 28.34
C HIS A 244 -9.77 23.16 27.19
N CYS A 245 -10.66 22.19 27.42
CA CYS A 245 -11.80 21.88 26.56
C CYS A 245 -13.00 22.85 26.74
N ARG A 246 -12.85 23.90 27.55
CA ARG A 246 -13.85 24.91 27.91
C ARG A 246 -15.02 24.45 28.78
N HIS A 247 -15.04 23.18 29.20
CA HIS A 247 -16.00 22.75 30.22
C HIS A 247 -15.63 23.35 31.57
N MET A 248 -16.64 23.84 32.28
CA MET A 248 -16.48 24.58 33.50
C MET A 248 -17.26 23.90 34.64
N PHE A 249 -16.68 23.89 35.83
CA PHE A 249 -17.26 23.24 37.00
C PHE A 249 -17.04 24.08 38.26
N HIS A 250 -17.98 24.04 39.19
CA HIS A 250 -17.68 24.43 40.58
C HIS A 250 -16.64 23.46 41.15
N LYS A 251 -15.72 23.97 41.98
CA LYS A 251 -14.71 23.11 42.63
C LYS A 251 -15.35 22.00 43.47
N GLU A 252 -16.52 22.26 44.03
CA GLU A 252 -17.30 21.34 44.85
C GLU A 252 -18.04 20.27 44.02
N CYS A 253 -18.35 20.58 42.76
CA CYS A 253 -18.97 19.63 41.84
C CYS A 253 -17.95 18.72 41.14
N LEU A 254 -16.66 18.94 41.35
CA LEU A 254 -15.61 18.02 40.89
C LEU A 254 -15.38 16.92 41.93
N PRO A 255 -15.28 15.65 41.51
CA PRO A 255 -14.95 14.57 42.43
C PRO A 255 -13.60 14.87 43.11
N VAL A 256 -13.59 14.75 44.45
CA VAL A 256 -12.46 15.12 45.30
C VAL A 256 -11.19 14.41 44.83
N PRO A 257 -10.06 15.13 44.67
CA PRO A 257 -8.81 14.50 44.28
C PRO A 257 -8.38 13.51 45.38
N SER A 258 -8.34 12.21 45.06
CA SER A 258 -7.51 11.29 45.83
C SER A 258 -6.05 11.73 45.69
N MET A 259 -5.24 11.51 46.74
CA MET A 259 -3.85 11.98 46.90
C MET A 259 -2.87 11.59 45.78
N THR A 260 -3.32 10.91 44.72
CA THR A 260 -2.52 10.45 43.58
C THR A 260 -2.81 11.18 42.25
N SER A 261 -3.83 12.04 42.14
CA SER A 261 -4.10 12.75 40.89
C SER A 261 -5.01 13.99 41.08
N PRO A 262 -4.47 15.23 41.09
CA PRO A 262 -5.30 16.43 41.14
C PRO A 262 -6.06 16.57 39.82
N ALA A 263 -7.37 16.25 39.80
CA ALA A 263 -8.31 16.34 38.66
C ALA A 263 -7.71 16.86 37.33
N GLN A 264 -6.89 16.01 36.67
CA GLN A 264 -6.08 16.44 35.51
C GLN A 264 -6.88 16.42 34.20
N PHE A 265 -8.11 15.90 34.23
CA PHE A 265 -8.91 15.62 33.04
C PHE A 265 -10.37 16.05 33.23
N CYS A 266 -10.97 16.53 32.14
CA CYS A 266 -12.39 16.87 32.13
C CYS A 266 -13.23 15.58 32.05
N ASN A 267 -14.11 15.36 33.02
CA ASN A 267 -14.96 14.15 33.09
C ASN A 267 -15.81 13.92 31.83
N ILE A 268 -16.24 14.98 31.14
CA ILE A 268 -17.04 14.92 29.92
C ILE A 268 -16.19 14.47 28.72
N CYS A 269 -14.98 15.01 28.58
CA CYS A 269 -14.07 14.63 27.50
C CYS A 269 -13.46 13.24 27.72
N SER A 270 -13.11 12.90 28.96
CA SER A 270 -12.58 11.57 29.31
C SER A 270 -13.62 10.47 29.10
N ALA A 271 -14.91 10.75 29.35
CA ALA A 271 -15.99 9.82 29.04
C ALA A 271 -16.18 9.62 27.51
N LYS A 272 -15.95 10.68 26.71
CA LYS A 272 -16.08 10.64 25.23
C LYS A 272 -14.86 10.04 24.52
N HIS A 273 -13.67 10.06 25.11
CA HIS A 273 -12.43 9.54 24.52
C HIS A 273 -12.28 8.00 24.54
N ARG A 274 -13.28 7.24 25.01
CA ARG A 274 -13.35 5.77 24.81
C ARG A 274 -13.77 5.37 23.38
N GLY A 275 -13.28 6.10 22.38
CA GLY A 275 -13.33 5.71 20.97
C GLY A 275 -12.05 4.96 20.57
N PRO A 276 -12.06 4.21 19.45
CA PRO A 276 -10.93 3.38 19.06
C PRO A 276 -9.72 4.26 18.73
N GLY A 277 -8.70 4.26 19.60
CA GLY A 277 -7.45 5.01 19.38
C GLY A 277 -6.78 5.61 20.63
N SER A 278 -7.49 5.76 21.74
CA SER A 278 -6.92 6.37 22.96
C SER A 278 -6.07 5.43 23.83
N ALA A 279 -5.87 4.17 23.43
CA ALA A 279 -5.16 3.16 24.23
C ALA A 279 -3.62 3.25 24.18
N ILE A 280 -3.03 4.14 23.37
CA ILE A 280 -1.58 4.12 23.13
C ILE A 280 -0.77 4.82 24.25
N LEU A 281 -1.41 5.53 25.18
CA LEU A 281 -0.70 6.29 26.22
C LEU A 281 -0.60 5.61 27.60
N GLU A 282 -1.20 4.44 27.83
CA GLU A 282 -1.11 3.72 29.12
C GLU A 282 -0.16 2.53 29.15
N MET A 283 0.68 2.32 28.12
CA MET A 283 1.68 1.23 28.11
C MET A 283 3.12 1.75 28.03
N LYS A 284 3.54 2.57 29.00
CA LYS A 284 4.94 2.65 29.44
C LYS A 284 5.00 2.91 30.95
N LYS A 285 5.01 1.83 31.72
CA LYS A 285 5.69 1.74 33.00
C LYS A 285 6.51 0.46 33.00
#